data_AF-A0A2E8VJ00-F1
#
_entry.id   AF-A0A2E8VJ00-F1
#
_cell.length_a   1.000
_cell.length_b   1.000
_cell.length_c   1.000
_cell.angle_alpha   90.00
_cell.angle_beta   90.00
_cell.angle_gamma   90.00
#
_symmetry.space_group_name_H-M   'P 1'
#
loop_
_entity.id
_entity.type
_entity.pdbx_description
1 polymer ?
#
loop_
_entity_poly.entity_id
_entity_poly.type
_entity_poly.pdbx_seq_one_letter_code
_entity_poly.pdbx_strand_id
1 'polypeptide(L)' 'MIATFGVSADDVAGVIANLDLAEGTLPYALPASMGAVEAQCEDRPGDDSAPLDPAGHPGHGETR' A
#
# COMPACT_ATOMS: atom_id res chain seq x y z
N MET A 1 16.44 -23.86 -5.68
CA MET A 1 15.29 -23.06 -5.25
C MET A 1 15.36 -21.74 -6.01
N ILE A 2 14.33 -21.40 -6.80
CA ILE A 2 14.32 -20.23 -7.68
C ILE A 2 13.43 -19.19 -6.99
N ALA A 3 14.02 -18.46 -6.03
CA ALA A 3 13.46 -17.37 -5.21
C ALA A 3 12.29 -17.68 -4.23
N THR A 4 12.34 -17.03 -3.06
CA THR A 4 11.21 -16.88 -2.12
C THR A 4 10.62 -15.50 -2.36
N PHE A 5 9.30 -15.41 -2.50
CA PHE A 5 8.57 -14.16 -2.63
C PHE A 5 7.72 -13.93 -1.38
N GLY A 6 7.55 -12.67 -1.00
CA GLY A 6 6.79 -12.26 0.19
C GLY A 6 7.67 -11.96 1.40
N VAL A 7 7.02 -11.55 2.49
CA VAL A 7 7.62 -11.21 3.78
C VAL A 7 7.34 -12.33 4.77
N SER A 8 8.27 -12.62 5.68
CA SER A 8 8.01 -13.65 6.69
C SER A 8 6.99 -13.16 7.74
N ALA A 9 6.33 -14.08 8.42
CA ALA A 9 5.41 -13.72 9.50
C ALA A 9 6.15 -13.02 10.67
N ASP A 10 7.39 -13.40 10.94
CA ASP A 10 8.25 -12.78 11.95
C ASP A 10 8.57 -11.32 11.60
N ASP A 11 8.88 -11.02 10.34
CA ASP A 11 9.14 -9.64 9.89
C ASP A 11 7.89 -8.76 10.06
N VAL A 12 6.70 -9.29 9.75
CA VAL A 12 5.42 -8.58 9.98
C VAL A 12 5.18 -8.34 11.46
N ALA A 13 5.46 -9.35 12.31
CA ALA A 13 5.32 -9.23 13.75
C ALA A 13 6.27 -8.18 14.34
N GLY A 14 7.49 -8.07 13.81
CA GLY A 14 8.47 -7.05 14.19
C GLY A 14 7.97 -5.62 13.96
N VAL A 15 7.38 -5.36 12.79
CA VAL A 15 6.79 -4.04 12.48
C VAL A 15 5.60 -3.72 13.40
N ILE A 16 4.68 -4.66 13.62
CA ILE A 16 3.52 -4.47 14.52
C ILE A 16 3.96 -4.20 15.96
N ALA A 17 5.03 -4.87 16.41
CA ALA A 17 5.60 -4.70 17.73
C ALA A 17 6.47 -3.44 17.88
N ASN A 18 6.61 -2.62 16.83
CA ASN A 18 7.53 -1.47 16.74
C ASN A 18 9.00 -1.84 16.96
N LEU A 19 9.37 -3.08 16.65
CA LEU A 19 10.77 -3.53 16.67
C LEU A 19 11.48 -3.17 15.35
N ASP A 20 10.72 -3.12 14.25
CA ASP A 20 11.17 -2.75 12.92
C ASP A 20 10.34 -1.57 12.38
N LEU A 21 10.95 -0.72 11.55
CA LEU A 21 10.27 0.43 10.97
C LEU A 21 9.43 0.01 9.76
N ALA A 22 8.18 0.48 9.70
CA ALA A 22 7.34 0.37 8.52
C ALA A 22 7.83 1.32 7.42
N GLU A 23 8.79 0.86 6.63
CA GLU A 23 9.33 1.61 5.50
C GLU A 23 8.66 1.12 4.20
N GLY A 24 7.73 1.91 3.68
CA GLY A 24 7.02 1.58 2.44
C GLY A 24 6.08 2.67 1.99
N THR A 25 5.77 2.69 0.70
CA THR A 25 4.77 3.60 0.12
C THR A 25 3.75 2.81 -0.68
N LEU A 26 2.55 3.36 -0.82
CA LEU A 26 1.51 2.76 -1.64
C LEU A 26 1.97 2.69 -3.11
N PRO A 27 2.04 1.50 -3.73
CA PRO A 27 2.48 1.36 -5.11
C PRO A 27 1.45 1.88 -6.13
N TYR A 28 0.20 2.06 -5.71
CA TYR A 28 -0.91 2.61 -6.48
C TYR A 28 -1.81 3.44 -5.56
N ALA A 29 -2.61 4.32 -6.15
CA ALA A 29 -3.54 5.14 -5.38
C ALA A 29 -4.64 4.26 -4.76
N LEU A 30 -5.01 4.56 -3.51
CA LEU A 30 -6.07 3.88 -2.79
C LEU A 30 -7.43 4.50 -3.19
N PRO A 31 -8.34 3.74 -3.81
CA PRO A 31 -9.62 4.26 -4.26
C PRO A 31 -10.48 4.72 -3.08
N ALA A 32 -11.21 5.82 -3.27
CA ALA A 32 -12.02 6.39 -2.19
C ALA A 32 -13.26 5.59 -1.80
N SER A 33 -13.71 4.67 -2.67
CA SER A 33 -14.86 3.80 -2.44
C SER A 33 -14.92 2.70 -3.50
N MET A 34 -15.83 1.73 -3.33
CA MET A 34 -16.14 0.75 -4.38
C MET A 34 -16.68 1.41 -5.65
N GLY A 35 -17.49 2.46 -5.54
CA GLY A 35 -17.96 3.21 -6.71
C GLY A 35 -16.84 3.90 -7.47
N ALA A 36 -15.78 4.34 -6.78
CA ALA A 36 -14.58 4.88 -7.42
C ALA A 36 -13.83 3.80 -8.21
N VAL A 37 -13.75 2.57 -7.69
CA VAL A 37 -13.16 1.42 -8.40
C VAL A 37 -13.95 1.11 -9.67
N GLU A 38 -15.28 0.98 -9.57
CA GLU A 38 -16.15 0.66 -10.70
C GLU A 38 -16.14 1.74 -11.79
N ALA A 39 -15.88 2.99 -11.42
CA ALA A 39 -15.78 4.11 -12.34
C ALA A 39 -14.40 4.23 -13.03
N GLN A 40 -13.39 3.45 -12.61
CA GLN A 40 -12.05 3.51 -13.22
C GLN A 40 -12.09 3.10 -14.68
N CYS A 41 -11.48 3.90 -15.55
CA CYS A 41 -11.29 3.54 -16.94
C CYS A 41 -10.12 2.54 -17.09
N GLU A 42 -10.42 1.30 -17.46
CA GLU A 42 -9.42 0.22 -17.62
C GLU A 42 -8.31 0.58 -18.63
N ASP A 43 -8.64 1.36 -19.66
CA ASP A 43 -7.70 1.82 -20.70
C ASP A 43 -6.76 2.94 -20.22
N ARG A 44 -6.98 3.47 -19.00
CA ARG A 44 -6.19 4.55 -18.43
C ARG A 44 -5.62 4.15 -17.07
N PRO A 45 -4.37 3.65 -17.02
CA PRO A 45 -3.71 3.32 -15.77
C PRO A 45 -3.68 4.52 -14.81
N GLY A 46 -4.14 4.30 -13.57
CA GLY A 46 -4.19 5.35 -12.55
C GLY A 46 -5.30 6.38 -12.75
N ASP A 47 -6.41 6.03 -13.41
CA ASP A 47 -7.60 6.88 -13.54
C ASP A 47 -8.35 7.00 -12.20
N ASP A 48 -7.73 7.72 -11.26
CA ASP A 48 -8.31 8.08 -9.98
C ASP A 48 -8.04 9.57 -9.72
N SER A 49 -9.10 10.37 -9.85
CA SER A 49 -9.02 11.84 -9.74
C SER A 49 -9.15 12.35 -8.31
N ALA A 50 -9.58 11.50 -7.38
CA ALA A 50 -9.76 11.84 -5.97
C ALA A 50 -9.54 10.61 -5.07
N PRO A 51 -8.30 10.07 -5.02
CA PRO A 51 -8.01 8.91 -4.18
C PRO A 51 -8.08 9.27 -2.69
N LEU A 52 -8.33 8.27 -1.85
CA LEU A 52 -8.16 8.42 -0.39
C LEU A 52 -6.70 8.70 -0.06
N ASP A 53 -5.80 7.89 -0.63
CA ASP A 53 -4.37 8.07 -0.52
C ASP A 53 -3.72 7.94 -1.91
N PRO A 54 -2.89 8.90 -2.34
CA PRO A 54 -2.26 8.83 -3.64
C PRO A 54 -1.17 7.74 -3.69
N ALA A 55 -0.80 7.33 -4.90
CA ALA A 55 0.41 6.53 -5.09
C ALA A 55 1.63 7.27 -4.49
N GLY A 56 2.54 6.54 -3.85
CA GLY A 56 3.66 7.10 -3.11
C GLY A 56 3.30 7.59 -1.71
N HIS A 57 2.04 7.49 -1.27
CA HIS A 57 1.67 7.79 0.12
C HIS A 57 2.45 6.87 1.07
N PRO A 58 3.14 7.40 2.10
CA PRO A 58 3.91 6.60 3.04
C PRO A 58 2.99 5.82 3.98
N GLY A 59 3.29 4.54 4.21
CA GLY A 59 2.67 3.82 5.31
C GLY A 59 3.00 4.54 6.62
N HIS A 60 2.01 5.03 7.36
CA HIS A 60 2.23 5.67 8.66
C HIS A 60 2.77 4.65 9.66
N GLY A 61 4.10 4.51 9.73
CA GLY A 61 4.77 4.18 10.97
C GLY A 61 4.90 5.49 11.76
N GLU A 62 3.90 5.84 12.56
CA GLU A 62 4.08 6.90 13.57
C GLU A 62 5.12 6.39 14.58
N THR A 63 6.39 6.72 14.36
CA THR A 63 7.43 6.61 15.40
C THR A 63 7.03 7.52 16.55
N ARG A 64 6.74 6.90 17.69
CA ARG A 64 6.61 7.58 18.98
C ARG A 64 7.96 7.76 19.65
#